data_AF-A0AAN7PTP0-F1
#
_entry.id   AF-A0AAN7PTP0-F1
#
_cell.length_a   1.000
_cell.length_b   1.000
_cell.length_c   1.000
_cell.angle_alpha   90.00
_cell.angle_beta   90.00
_cell.angle_gamma   90.00
#
_symmetry.space_group_name_H-M   'P 1'
#
loop_
_entity.id
_entity.type
_entity.pdbx_description
1 polymer ?
#
loop_
_entity_poly.entity_id
_entity_poly.type
_entity_poly.pdbx_seq_one_letter_code
_entity_poly.pdbx_strand_id
1 'polypeptide(L)'
;MQDPVVIDYDIDVETLKPLEQQKQHRIRIEYETKTEEDEEAIQTELGSLIIYAKYYDCDPKSAGEIKKADQIVPYFIIEITASLRGLIGLFAAAIFGAAFSTVSTFLNTTAGIIYTDLAHFFIPKKLLREKPGIILKIFTVMIGLSSIGTLYLLEHVGTIFEVLYVVRGVTDGTVLGIFTLGLIFPIANTKGAVTGGIASLTLMLVLIIKSQMYLWSGAIKYETKPLYTYGCNESINADFNYTTLA
;
A
#
# COMPACT_ATOMS: atom_id res chain seq x y z
N MET A 1 46.64 32.13 51.54
CA MET A 1 46.82 31.28 50.35
C MET A 1 45.69 30.26 50.44
N GLN A 2 44.62 30.48 49.69
CA GLN A 2 43.39 29.70 49.76
C GLN A 2 43.48 28.63 48.67
N ASP A 3 43.42 27.35 49.03
CA ASP A 3 43.42 26.24 48.08
C ASP A 3 42.17 26.31 47.17
N PRO A 4 42.27 25.93 45.88
CA PRO A 4 41.12 25.89 45.00
C PRO A 4 40.21 24.71 45.35
N VAL A 5 38.92 24.99 45.55
CA VAL A 5 37.86 23.98 45.68
C VAL A 5 37.62 23.35 44.32
N VAL A 6 38.03 22.10 44.16
CA VAL A 6 37.66 21.25 43.01
C VAL A 6 36.24 20.74 43.28
N ILE A 7 35.27 21.20 42.49
CA ILE A 7 33.91 20.65 42.48
C ILE A 7 33.91 19.52 41.46
N ASP A 8 33.99 18.29 41.94
CA ASP A 8 33.87 17.08 41.13
C ASP A 8 32.38 16.88 40.78
N TYR A 9 32.02 17.02 39.50
CA TYR A 9 30.71 16.60 38.99
C TYR A 9 30.83 15.11 38.66
N ASP A 10 30.69 14.27 39.67
CA ASP A 10 30.59 12.82 39.49
C ASP A 10 29.22 12.51 38.87
N ILE A 11 29.15 12.49 37.53
CA ILE A 11 27.96 12.10 36.79
C ILE A 11 27.87 10.57 36.93
N ASP A 12 27.00 10.15 37.83
CA ASP A 12 26.78 8.75 38.20
C ASP A 12 26.45 7.91 36.95
N VAL A 13 27.39 7.06 36.52
CA VAL A 13 27.35 6.24 35.29
C VAL A 13 26.08 5.37 35.22
N GLU A 14 25.49 5.05 36.38
CA GLU A 14 24.23 4.30 36.51
C GLU A 14 23.02 5.07 35.95
N THR A 15 23.02 6.41 35.98
CA THR A 15 21.94 7.26 35.45
C THR A 15 21.99 7.45 33.93
N LEU A 16 23.13 7.19 33.26
CA LEU A 16 23.25 7.24 31.80
C LEU A 16 22.83 5.94 31.09
N LYS A 17 22.91 4.79 31.77
CA LYS A 17 22.51 3.48 31.21
C LYS A 17 21.10 3.46 30.57
N PRO A 18 20.03 4.03 31.18
CA PRO A 18 18.70 4.01 30.58
C PRO A 18 18.58 4.91 29.35
N LEU A 19 19.34 6.01 29.27
CA LEU A 19 19.34 6.92 28.11
C LEU A 19 20.05 6.30 26.91
N GLU A 20 21.17 5.61 27.12
CA GLU A 20 21.86 4.81 26.12
C GLU A 20 20.96 3.69 25.58
N GLN A 21 20.28 2.95 26.46
CA GLN A 21 19.33 1.91 26.05
C GLN A 21 18.15 2.47 25.24
N GLN A 22 17.59 3.61 25.67
CA GLN A 22 16.50 4.27 24.96
C GLN A 22 16.95 4.78 23.58
N LYS A 23 18.18 5.30 23.48
CA LYS A 23 18.78 5.75 22.22
C LYS A 23 19.03 4.57 21.28
N GLN A 24 19.55 3.46 21.80
CA GLN A 24 19.77 2.22 21.04
C GLN A 24 18.47 1.59 20.57
N HIS A 25 17.40 1.69 21.37
CA HIS A 25 16.07 1.21 20.99
C HIS A 25 15.46 2.08 19.90
N ARG A 26 15.58 3.42 19.97
CA ARG A 26 15.15 4.31 18.88
C ARG A 26 15.91 4.07 17.59
N ILE A 27 17.24 3.89 17.67
CA ILE A 27 18.07 3.56 16.51
C ILE A 27 17.65 2.21 15.92
N ARG A 28 17.37 1.20 16.75
CA ARG A 28 16.91 -0.12 16.29
C ARG A 28 15.58 -0.01 15.55
N ILE A 29 14.60 0.68 16.13
CA ILE A 29 13.29 0.88 15.49
C ILE A 29 13.45 1.60 14.16
N GLU A 30 14.26 2.66 14.12
CA GLU A 30 14.50 3.44 12.90
C GLU A 30 15.23 2.64 11.81
N TYR A 31 16.15 1.74 12.20
CA TYR A 31 16.78 0.78 11.29
C TYR A 31 15.79 -0.29 10.80
N GLU A 32 14.96 -0.85 11.68
CA GLU A 32 13.95 -1.84 11.30
C GLU A 32 12.94 -1.23 10.32
N THR A 33 12.44 -0.02 10.58
CA THR A 33 11.54 0.68 9.66
C THR A 33 12.19 1.05 8.33
N LYS A 34 13.48 1.44 8.35
CA LYS A 34 14.19 1.82 7.12
C LYS A 34 14.53 0.62 6.24
N THR A 35 14.85 -0.51 6.87
CA THR A 35 15.09 -1.77 6.16
C THR A 35 13.79 -2.25 5.51
N GLU A 36 12.66 -2.13 6.20
CA GLU A 36 11.34 -2.51 5.67
C GLU A 36 10.91 -1.60 4.50
N GLU A 37 11.15 -0.28 4.56
CA GLU A 37 10.89 0.65 3.44
C GLU A 37 11.80 0.41 2.22
N ASP A 38 13.10 0.22 2.41
CA ASP A 38 14.05 0.01 1.32
C ASP A 38 13.83 -1.37 0.64
N GLU A 39 13.46 -2.39 1.42
CA GLU A 39 13.16 -3.73 0.91
C GLU A 39 11.82 -3.78 0.16
N GLU A 40 10.80 -3.04 0.60
CA GLU A 40 9.51 -2.92 -0.10
C GLU A 40 9.64 -2.13 -1.43
N ALA A 41 10.49 -1.10 -1.47
CA ALA A 41 10.74 -0.28 -2.65
C ALA A 41 11.59 -1.00 -3.72
N ILE A 42 12.65 -1.72 -3.31
CA ILE A 42 13.58 -2.36 -4.26
C ILE A 42 12.99 -3.65 -4.87
N GLN A 43 12.18 -4.39 -4.11
CA GLN A 43 11.68 -5.70 -4.54
C GLN A 43 10.58 -5.62 -5.61
N THR A 44 9.85 -4.50 -5.68
CA THR A 44 8.74 -4.29 -6.62
C THR A 44 9.22 -3.86 -8.03
N GLU A 45 10.35 -3.14 -8.14
CA GLU A 45 10.86 -2.66 -9.43
C GLU A 45 11.69 -3.70 -10.20
N LEU A 46 12.48 -4.53 -9.52
CA LEU A 46 13.29 -5.57 -10.16
C LEU A 46 12.42 -6.64 -10.84
N GLY A 47 11.35 -7.07 -10.18
CA GLY A 47 10.40 -8.03 -10.76
C GLY A 47 9.76 -7.51 -12.04
N SER A 48 9.36 -6.24 -12.04
CA SER A 48 8.78 -5.56 -13.19
C SER A 48 9.78 -5.45 -14.36
N LEU A 49 11.06 -5.16 -14.06
CA LEU A 49 12.13 -5.09 -15.07
C LEU A 49 12.44 -6.46 -15.68
N ILE A 50 12.45 -7.54 -14.87
CA ILE A 50 12.68 -8.91 -15.34
C ILE A 50 11.55 -9.35 -16.27
N ILE A 51 10.30 -9.11 -15.87
CA ILE A 51 9.12 -9.39 -16.70
C ILE A 51 9.20 -8.61 -18.01
N TYR A 52 9.55 -7.33 -17.95
CA TYR A 52 9.74 -6.50 -19.14
C TYR A 52 10.85 -7.04 -20.06
N ALA A 53 12.00 -7.43 -19.52
CA ALA A 53 13.10 -7.98 -20.29
C ALA A 53 12.74 -9.32 -20.96
N LYS A 54 11.90 -10.14 -20.32
CA LYS A 54 11.40 -11.41 -20.87
C LYS A 54 10.40 -11.21 -22.01
N TYR A 55 9.50 -10.23 -21.89
CA TYR A 55 8.41 -9.98 -22.85
C TYR A 55 8.66 -8.76 -23.75
N TYR A 56 9.93 -8.34 -23.90
CA TYR A 56 10.29 -7.19 -24.74
C TYR A 56 9.96 -7.43 -26.22
N ASP A 57 10.27 -8.63 -26.73
CA ASP A 57 10.09 -9.00 -28.15
C ASP A 57 8.73 -9.64 -28.45
N CYS A 58 8.04 -10.13 -27.42
CA CYS A 58 6.72 -10.74 -27.49
C CYS A 58 5.87 -10.32 -26.30
N ASP A 59 4.95 -9.37 -26.52
CA ASP A 59 3.96 -8.99 -25.51
C ASP A 59 2.83 -10.04 -25.43
N PRO A 60 2.68 -10.77 -24.30
CA PRO A 60 1.68 -11.82 -24.15
C PRO A 60 0.24 -11.27 -24.18
N LYS A 61 0.05 -9.97 -23.90
CA LYS A 61 -1.28 -9.35 -24.02
C LYS A 61 -1.67 -9.16 -25.49
N SER A 62 -0.77 -8.60 -26.29
CA SER A 62 -0.98 -8.43 -27.74
C SER A 62 -1.02 -9.76 -28.49
N ALA A 63 -0.30 -10.77 -28.01
CA ALA A 63 -0.35 -12.14 -28.53
C ALA A 63 -1.63 -12.91 -28.18
N GLY A 64 -2.48 -12.38 -27.29
CA GLY A 64 -3.75 -13.00 -26.88
C GLY A 64 -3.62 -14.07 -25.79
N GLU A 65 -2.44 -14.24 -25.19
CA GLU A 65 -2.19 -15.21 -24.12
C GLU A 65 -2.76 -14.75 -22.77
N ILE A 66 -2.86 -13.44 -22.55
CA ILE A 66 -3.51 -12.84 -21.37
C ILE A 66 -4.61 -11.84 -21.75
N LYS A 67 -5.71 -11.82 -20.99
CA LYS A 67 -6.87 -10.94 -21.25
C LYS A 67 -6.75 -9.57 -20.58
N LYS A 68 -6.15 -9.51 -19.40
CA LYS A 68 -5.97 -8.29 -18.59
C LYS A 68 -4.51 -8.07 -18.28
N ALA A 69 -4.07 -6.81 -18.21
CA ALA A 69 -2.69 -6.47 -17.86
C ALA A 69 -2.29 -7.00 -16.47
N ASP A 70 -3.23 -7.04 -15.53
CA ASP A 70 -3.03 -7.52 -14.15
C ASP A 70 -2.65 -9.01 -14.06
N GLN A 71 -2.78 -9.76 -15.16
CA GLN A 71 -2.46 -11.20 -15.23
C GLN A 71 -1.02 -11.48 -15.66
N ILE A 72 -0.22 -10.45 -15.96
CA ILE A 72 1.15 -10.62 -16.46
C ILE A 72 2.07 -11.34 -15.46
N VAL A 73 1.95 -10.99 -14.17
CA VAL A 73 2.76 -11.58 -13.10
C VAL A 73 2.43 -13.08 -12.91
N PRO A 74 1.16 -13.49 -12.70
CA PRO A 74 0.86 -14.91 -12.58
C PRO A 74 1.19 -15.69 -13.85
N TYR A 75 1.03 -15.11 -15.04
CA TYR A 75 1.43 -15.72 -16.31
C TYR A 75 2.93 -16.04 -16.35
N PHE A 76 3.77 -15.05 -16.02
CA PHE A 76 5.22 -15.20 -15.95
C PHE A 76 5.64 -16.31 -14.97
N ILE A 77 5.02 -16.37 -13.80
CA ILE A 77 5.36 -17.36 -12.77
C ILE A 77 4.98 -18.77 -13.23
N ILE A 78 3.83 -18.95 -13.90
CA ILE A 78 3.45 -20.25 -14.48
C ILE A 78 4.51 -20.71 -15.49
N GLU A 79 4.98 -19.81 -16.36
CA GLU A 79 5.96 -20.14 -17.41
C GLU A 79 7.31 -20.58 -16.82
N ILE A 80 7.86 -19.83 -15.86
CA ILE A 80 9.17 -20.14 -15.27
C ILE A 80 9.12 -21.37 -14.34
N THR A 81 7.97 -21.63 -13.70
CA THR A 81 7.81 -22.74 -12.75
C THR A 81 7.27 -24.02 -13.38
N ALA A 82 7.04 -24.04 -14.70
CA ALA A 82 6.50 -25.19 -15.42
C ALA A 82 7.32 -26.48 -15.24
N SER A 83 8.63 -26.36 -14.97
CA SER A 83 9.54 -27.48 -14.73
C SER A 83 9.47 -28.07 -13.31
N LEU A 84 8.97 -27.31 -12.33
CA LEU A 84 9.02 -27.62 -10.89
C LEU A 84 7.60 -27.81 -10.32
N ARG A 85 7.15 -29.07 -10.27
CA ARG A 85 5.83 -29.42 -9.70
C ARG A 85 5.76 -29.03 -8.21
N GLY A 86 4.72 -28.29 -7.84
CA GLY A 86 4.45 -27.85 -6.46
C GLY A 86 4.89 -26.41 -6.14
N LEU A 87 5.81 -25.84 -6.92
CA LEU A 87 6.30 -24.48 -6.69
C LEU A 87 5.21 -23.42 -6.93
N ILE A 88 4.34 -23.67 -7.90
CA ILE A 88 3.18 -22.79 -8.18
C ILE A 88 2.20 -22.72 -7.00
N GLY A 89 2.02 -23.84 -6.27
CA GLY A 89 1.17 -23.90 -5.09
C GLY A 89 1.81 -23.20 -3.89
N LEU A 90 3.14 -23.33 -3.74
CA LEU A 90 3.91 -22.59 -2.75
C LEU A 90 3.83 -21.07 -2.98
N PHE A 91 3.98 -20.65 -4.24
CA PHE A 91 3.85 -19.25 -4.64
C PHE A 91 2.45 -18.69 -4.34
N ALA A 92 1.40 -19.44 -4.72
CA ALA A 92 0.03 -19.05 -4.41
C ALA A 92 -0.20 -18.92 -2.90
N ALA A 93 0.29 -19.88 -2.10
CA ALA A 93 0.18 -19.84 -0.64
C ALA A 93 0.90 -18.63 -0.03
N ALA A 94 2.09 -18.28 -0.53
CA ALA A 94 2.84 -17.11 -0.09
C ALA A 94 2.10 -15.80 -0.37
N ILE A 95 1.55 -15.64 -1.58
CA ILE A 95 0.77 -14.44 -1.94
C ILE A 95 -0.48 -14.31 -1.08
N PHE A 96 -1.26 -15.38 -0.93
CA PHE A 96 -2.45 -15.33 -0.08
C PHE A 96 -2.09 -15.03 1.37
N GLY A 97 -1.02 -15.63 1.90
CA GLY A 97 -0.52 -15.32 3.24
C GLY A 97 -0.16 -13.85 3.41
N ALA A 98 0.64 -13.29 2.49
CA ALA A 98 1.01 -11.88 2.50
C ALA A 98 -0.23 -10.96 2.39
N ALA A 99 -1.13 -11.23 1.44
CA ALA A 99 -2.34 -10.46 1.24
C ALA A 99 -3.25 -10.47 2.48
N PHE A 100 -3.47 -11.66 3.09
CA PHE A 100 -4.29 -11.77 4.30
C PHE A 100 -3.64 -11.10 5.52
N SER A 101 -2.31 -11.08 5.61
CA SER A 101 -1.59 -10.34 6.66
C SER A 101 -1.88 -8.84 6.59
N THR A 102 -1.70 -8.24 5.39
CA THR A 102 -1.94 -6.81 5.17
C THR A 102 -3.41 -6.45 5.38
N VAL A 103 -4.34 -7.27 4.88
CA VAL A 103 -5.79 -7.05 5.08
C VAL A 103 -6.16 -7.13 6.55
N SER A 104 -5.61 -8.09 7.31
CA SER A 104 -5.86 -8.20 8.75
C SER A 104 -5.37 -6.96 9.50
N THR A 105 -4.14 -6.49 9.21
CA THR A 105 -3.57 -5.29 9.80
C THR A 105 -4.41 -4.05 9.44
N PHE A 106 -4.85 -3.92 8.20
CA PHE A 106 -5.73 -2.82 7.76
C PHE A 106 -7.05 -2.82 8.53
N LEU A 107 -7.76 -3.96 8.55
CA LEU A 107 -9.06 -4.07 9.24
C LEU A 107 -8.94 -3.81 10.75
N ASN A 108 -7.88 -4.31 11.39
CA ASN A 108 -7.66 -4.12 12.82
C ASN A 108 -7.31 -2.66 13.15
N THR A 109 -6.41 -2.05 12.37
CA THR A 109 -6.00 -0.65 12.58
C THR A 109 -7.15 0.31 12.31
N THR A 110 -7.90 0.14 11.22
CA THR A 110 -9.07 0.98 10.93
C THR A 110 -10.18 0.82 11.97
N ALA A 111 -10.44 -0.41 12.44
CA ALA A 111 -11.38 -0.63 13.55
C ALA A 111 -10.89 0.06 14.83
N GLY A 112 -9.59 0.04 15.10
CA GLY A 112 -8.94 0.76 16.19
C GLY A 112 -9.15 2.28 16.10
N ILE A 113 -8.87 2.87 14.94
CA ILE A 113 -9.06 4.31 14.68
C ILE A 113 -10.54 4.69 14.85
N ILE A 114 -11.47 3.91 14.32
CA ILE A 114 -12.90 4.15 14.51
C ILE A 114 -13.27 4.07 15.99
N TYR A 115 -12.72 3.11 16.72
CA TYR A 115 -12.95 2.96 18.16
C TYR A 115 -12.40 4.13 18.98
N THR A 116 -11.20 4.63 18.69
CA THR A 116 -10.59 5.74 19.45
C THR A 116 -11.15 7.10 19.07
N ASP A 117 -11.38 7.33 17.78
CA ASP A 117 -11.60 8.68 17.24
C ASP A 117 -13.09 8.96 17.00
N LEU A 118 -13.87 7.94 16.61
CA LEU A 118 -15.27 8.11 16.21
C LEU A 118 -16.28 7.49 17.19
N ALA A 119 -15.93 6.43 17.91
CA ALA A 119 -16.91 5.68 18.69
C ALA A 119 -17.54 6.49 19.83
N HIS A 120 -16.85 7.53 20.32
CA HIS A 120 -17.41 8.46 21.31
C HIS A 120 -18.63 9.25 20.81
N PHE A 121 -18.80 9.41 19.50
CA PHE A 121 -19.96 10.09 18.91
C PHE A 121 -21.20 9.19 18.85
N PHE A 122 -21.00 7.88 18.63
CA PHE A 122 -22.09 6.94 18.36
C PHE A 122 -22.46 6.05 19.55
N ILE A 123 -21.53 5.81 20.47
CA ILE A 123 -21.70 4.82 21.54
C ILE A 123 -21.39 5.48 22.91
N PRO A 124 -22.23 5.27 23.93
CA PRO A 124 -22.00 5.83 25.26
C PRO A 124 -20.68 5.32 25.87
N LYS A 125 -19.90 6.24 26.46
CA LYS A 125 -18.56 5.98 27.02
C LYS A 125 -18.50 4.80 27.99
N LYS A 126 -19.60 4.54 28.71
CA LYS A 126 -19.73 3.39 29.62
C LYS A 126 -19.60 2.06 28.87
N LEU A 127 -20.26 1.92 27.73
CA LEU A 127 -20.26 0.69 26.94
C LEU A 127 -18.91 0.43 26.27
N LEU A 128 -18.22 1.49 25.79
CA LEU A 128 -16.84 1.39 25.28
C LEU A 128 -15.90 0.76 26.31
N ARG A 129 -16.01 1.21 27.56
CA ARG A 129 -15.10 0.79 28.63
C ARG A 129 -15.43 -0.61 29.17
N GLU A 130 -16.70 -0.99 29.17
CA GLU A 130 -17.14 -2.29 29.65
C GLU A 130 -16.85 -3.44 28.68
N LYS A 131 -16.89 -3.19 27.36
CA LYS A 131 -16.76 -4.26 26.34
C LYS A 131 -15.94 -3.86 25.12
N PRO A 132 -14.68 -3.39 25.27
CA PRO A 132 -13.88 -2.89 24.15
C PRO A 132 -13.64 -3.96 23.07
N GLY A 133 -13.36 -5.21 23.47
CA GLY A 133 -13.07 -6.29 22.52
C GLY A 133 -14.27 -6.71 21.65
N ILE A 134 -15.50 -6.64 22.17
CA ILE A 134 -16.70 -6.96 21.38
C ILE A 134 -16.97 -5.84 20.38
N ILE A 135 -16.80 -4.58 20.80
CA ILE A 135 -17.01 -3.41 19.95
C ILE A 135 -15.99 -3.38 18.80
N LEU A 136 -14.72 -3.62 19.09
CA LEU A 136 -13.67 -3.72 18.07
C LEU A 136 -13.99 -4.83 17.06
N LYS A 137 -14.36 -6.03 17.53
CA LYS A 137 -14.77 -7.13 16.63
C LYS A 137 -15.94 -6.76 15.72
N ILE A 138 -16.96 -6.06 16.25
CA ILE A 138 -18.09 -5.59 15.46
C ILE A 138 -17.61 -4.62 14.38
N PHE A 139 -16.77 -3.63 14.72
CA PHE A 139 -16.22 -2.72 13.73
C PHE A 139 -15.39 -3.43 12.66
N THR A 140 -14.52 -4.36 13.04
CA THR A 140 -13.74 -5.17 12.09
C THR A 140 -14.64 -5.93 11.11
N VAL A 141 -15.72 -6.56 11.58
CA VAL A 141 -16.68 -7.27 10.72
C VAL A 141 -17.42 -6.31 9.79
N MET A 142 -17.87 -5.16 10.29
CA MET A 142 -18.57 -4.17 9.48
C MET A 142 -17.70 -3.59 8.36
N ILE A 143 -16.42 -3.30 8.66
CA ILE A 143 -15.46 -2.82 7.65
C ILE A 143 -15.21 -3.94 6.62
N GLY A 144 -15.00 -5.18 7.07
CA GLY A 144 -14.79 -6.32 6.17
C GLY A 144 -15.98 -6.54 5.20
N LEU A 145 -17.21 -6.43 5.70
CA LEU A 145 -18.42 -6.49 4.86
C LEU A 145 -18.48 -5.34 3.84
N SER A 146 -18.13 -4.12 4.27
CA SER A 146 -18.04 -2.96 3.39
C SER A 146 -17.00 -3.17 2.28
N SER A 147 -15.84 -3.73 2.61
CA SER A 147 -14.78 -4.04 1.64
C SER A 147 -15.23 -5.03 0.57
N ILE A 148 -16.04 -6.04 0.93
CA ILE A 148 -16.64 -6.97 -0.05
C ILE A 148 -17.58 -6.23 -0.99
N GLY A 149 -18.35 -5.26 -0.49
CA GLY A 149 -19.20 -4.41 -1.33
C GLY A 149 -18.41 -3.61 -2.38
N THR A 150 -17.25 -3.08 -2.00
CA THR A 150 -16.37 -2.35 -2.91
C THR A 150 -15.80 -3.23 -4.03
N LEU A 151 -15.62 -4.55 -3.80
CA LEU A 151 -15.16 -5.47 -4.85
C LEU A 151 -16.09 -5.50 -6.07
N TYR A 152 -17.40 -5.35 -5.88
CA TYR A 152 -18.36 -5.31 -6.98
C TYR A 152 -18.15 -4.08 -7.88
N LEU A 153 -17.77 -2.94 -7.29
CA LEU A 153 -17.48 -1.72 -8.05
C LEU A 153 -16.21 -1.87 -8.90
N LEU A 154 -15.27 -2.74 -8.48
CA LEU A 154 -14.02 -2.96 -9.21
C LEU A 154 -14.22 -3.70 -10.55
N GLU A 155 -15.37 -4.34 -10.77
CA GLU A 155 -15.65 -5.00 -12.06
C GLU A 155 -15.90 -4.00 -13.20
N HIS A 156 -16.29 -2.77 -12.87
CA HIS A 156 -16.65 -1.73 -13.83
C HIS A 156 -15.58 -0.65 -14.01
N VAL A 157 -14.51 -0.69 -13.21
CA VAL A 157 -13.36 0.20 -13.37
C VAL A 157 -12.30 -0.45 -14.28
N GLY A 158 -11.40 0.37 -14.82
CA GLY A 158 -10.33 -0.08 -15.72
C GLY A 158 -9.27 -0.95 -15.02
N THR A 159 -8.00 -0.58 -15.14
CA THR A 159 -6.91 -1.33 -14.49
C THR A 159 -6.98 -1.13 -12.97
N ILE A 160 -6.96 -2.21 -12.19
CA ILE A 160 -7.11 -2.15 -10.71
C ILE A 160 -5.97 -1.34 -10.09
N PHE A 161 -4.74 -1.56 -10.56
CA PHE A 161 -3.55 -0.85 -10.08
C PHE A 161 -3.64 0.65 -10.29
N GLU A 162 -4.19 1.11 -11.42
CA GLU A 162 -4.35 2.53 -11.70
C GLU A 162 -5.24 3.21 -10.66
N VAL A 163 -6.39 2.59 -10.35
CA VAL A 163 -7.31 3.10 -9.32
C VAL A 163 -6.65 3.08 -7.94
N LEU A 164 -5.92 2.01 -7.61
CA LEU A 164 -5.21 1.87 -6.34
C LEU A 164 -4.20 3.00 -6.13
N TYR A 165 -3.32 3.27 -7.10
CA TYR A 165 -2.30 4.30 -6.99
C TYR A 165 -2.90 5.70 -6.91
N VAL A 166 -3.98 5.98 -7.64
CA VAL A 166 -4.67 7.27 -7.56
C VAL A 166 -5.25 7.49 -6.15
N VAL A 167 -5.97 6.50 -5.60
CA VAL A 167 -6.58 6.63 -4.27
C VAL A 167 -5.52 6.74 -3.17
N ARG A 168 -4.47 5.91 -3.25
CA ARG A 168 -3.34 5.93 -2.30
C ARG A 168 -2.61 7.27 -2.35
N GLY A 169 -2.28 7.75 -3.55
CA GLY A 169 -1.55 9.01 -3.73
C GLY A 169 -2.29 10.24 -3.18
N VAL A 170 -3.62 10.33 -3.36
CA VAL A 170 -4.42 11.44 -2.82
C VAL A 170 -4.43 11.43 -1.29
N THR A 171 -4.56 10.25 -0.70
CA THR A 171 -4.64 10.08 0.76
C THR A 171 -3.28 10.33 1.40
N ASP A 172 -2.24 9.63 0.95
CA ASP A 172 -0.88 9.71 1.48
C ASP A 172 -0.31 11.12 1.29
N GLY A 173 -0.54 11.74 0.12
CA GLY A 173 -0.10 13.11 -0.15
C GLY A 173 -0.75 14.16 0.77
N THR A 174 -2.03 13.97 1.12
CA THR A 174 -2.72 14.88 2.05
C THR A 174 -2.22 14.71 3.48
N VAL A 175 -2.06 13.46 3.95
CA VAL A 175 -1.53 13.17 5.28
C VAL A 175 -0.11 13.68 5.42
N LEU A 176 0.73 13.42 4.43
CA LEU A 176 2.10 13.93 4.37
C LEU A 176 2.11 15.47 4.44
N GLY A 177 1.30 16.14 3.63
CA GLY A 177 1.21 17.61 3.62
C GLY A 177 0.83 18.20 4.99
N ILE A 178 -0.16 17.63 5.68
CA ILE A 178 -0.58 18.08 7.01
C ILE A 178 0.51 17.81 8.04
N PHE A 179 1.16 16.64 7.97
CA PHE A 179 2.23 16.27 8.90
C PHE A 179 3.46 17.15 8.71
N THR A 180 3.89 17.38 7.47
CA THR A 180 4.98 18.31 7.13
C THR A 180 4.67 19.73 7.58
N LEU A 181 3.42 20.21 7.43
CA LEU A 181 3.00 21.52 7.95
C LEU A 181 3.20 21.60 9.46
N GLY A 182 2.80 20.57 10.21
CA GLY A 182 2.95 20.49 11.66
C GLY A 182 4.41 20.39 12.13
N LEU A 183 5.28 19.74 11.35
CA LEU A 183 6.70 19.60 11.69
C LEU A 183 7.53 20.85 11.37
N ILE A 184 7.31 21.47 10.21
CA ILE A 184 8.16 22.57 9.73
C ILE A 184 7.70 23.93 10.25
N PHE A 185 6.39 24.13 10.40
CA PHE A 185 5.84 25.43 10.78
C PHE A 185 5.33 25.42 12.22
N PRO A 186 6.11 25.91 13.20
CA PRO A 186 5.70 25.93 14.61
C PRO A 186 4.52 26.88 14.89
N ILE A 187 4.13 27.70 13.91
CA ILE A 187 2.99 28.63 13.95
C ILE A 187 1.74 28.00 13.29
N ALA A 188 1.79 26.71 12.95
CA ALA A 188 0.66 26.03 12.33
C ALA A 188 -0.52 25.90 13.31
N ASN A 189 -1.68 26.36 12.88
CA ASN A 189 -2.91 26.35 13.66
C ASN A 189 -3.79 25.15 13.27
N THR A 190 -4.54 24.57 14.21
CA THR A 190 -5.48 23.46 13.93
C THR A 190 -6.49 23.83 12.84
N LYS A 191 -7.02 25.06 12.87
CA LYS A 191 -7.95 25.55 11.84
C LYS A 191 -7.29 25.58 10.46
N GLY A 192 -6.04 26.03 10.39
CA GLY A 192 -5.27 26.09 9.14
C GLY A 192 -4.99 24.71 8.57
N ALA A 193 -4.62 23.75 9.42
CA ALA A 193 -4.42 22.35 9.02
C ALA A 193 -5.69 21.72 8.46
N VAL A 194 -6.84 21.92 9.12
CA VAL A 194 -8.13 21.39 8.66
C VAL A 194 -8.56 22.03 7.34
N THR A 195 -8.48 23.36 7.22
CA THR A 195 -8.85 24.05 5.96
C THR A 195 -7.90 23.70 4.81
N GLY A 196 -6.60 23.53 5.10
CA GLY A 196 -5.60 23.11 4.13
C GLY A 196 -5.85 21.69 3.63
N GLY A 197 -6.16 20.75 4.53
CA GLY A 197 -6.51 19.37 4.16
C GLY A 197 -7.80 19.28 3.33
N ILE A 198 -8.84 20.04 3.68
CA ILE A 198 -10.07 20.07 2.87
C ILE A 198 -9.80 20.68 1.48
N ALA A 199 -9.01 21.76 1.42
CA ALA A 199 -8.65 22.40 0.17
C ALA A 199 -7.82 21.48 -0.73
N SER A 200 -6.84 20.74 -0.18
CA SER A 200 -6.02 19.79 -0.95
C SER A 200 -6.85 18.64 -1.50
N LEU A 201 -7.74 18.05 -0.69
CA LEU A 201 -8.65 16.98 -1.14
C LEU A 201 -9.58 17.46 -2.25
N THR A 202 -10.13 18.67 -2.10
CA THR A 202 -11.03 19.27 -3.10
C THR A 202 -10.29 19.52 -4.42
N LEU A 203 -9.09 20.09 -4.35
CA LEU A 203 -8.27 20.36 -5.53
C LEU A 203 -7.88 19.06 -6.25
N MET A 204 -7.43 18.04 -5.50
CA MET A 204 -7.09 16.73 -6.07
C MET A 204 -8.29 16.05 -6.72
N LEU A 205 -9.47 16.13 -6.09
CA LEU A 205 -10.70 15.60 -6.68
C LEU A 205 -11.05 16.28 -8.01
N VAL A 206 -10.92 17.61 -8.08
CA VAL A 206 -11.14 18.37 -9.33
C VAL A 206 -10.12 17.95 -10.40
N LEU A 207 -8.85 17.78 -10.05
CA LEU A 207 -7.82 17.32 -11.00
C LEU A 207 -8.14 15.92 -11.54
N ILE A 208 -8.55 14.99 -10.68
CA ILE A 208 -8.91 13.63 -11.09
C ILE A 208 -10.12 13.65 -12.02
N ILE A 209 -11.20 14.35 -11.64
CA ILE A 209 -12.40 14.44 -12.49
C ILE A 209 -12.06 15.05 -13.85
N LYS A 210 -11.29 16.14 -13.88
CA LYS A 210 -10.86 16.75 -15.13
C LYS A 210 -10.01 15.81 -15.96
N SER A 211 -9.03 15.14 -15.36
CA SER A 211 -8.19 14.15 -16.04
C SER A 211 -9.04 13.06 -16.69
N GLN A 212 -9.97 12.48 -15.95
CA GLN A 212 -10.87 11.45 -16.46
C GLN A 212 -11.77 11.97 -17.59
N MET A 213 -12.30 13.20 -17.46
CA MET A 213 -13.07 13.84 -18.54
C MET A 213 -12.24 14.06 -19.81
N TYR A 214 -10.97 14.49 -19.69
CA TYR A 214 -10.07 14.68 -20.83
C TYR A 214 -9.68 13.35 -21.49
N LEU A 215 -9.57 12.27 -20.72
CA LEU A 215 -9.34 10.92 -21.23
C LEU A 215 -10.56 10.39 -21.99
N TRP A 216 -11.76 10.55 -21.41
CA TRP A 216 -13.01 10.11 -22.04
C TRP A 216 -13.37 10.91 -23.29
N SER A 217 -13.04 12.19 -23.33
CA SER A 217 -13.22 13.04 -24.51
C SER A 217 -12.17 12.83 -25.60
N GLY A 218 -11.19 11.95 -25.37
CA GLY A 218 -10.12 11.65 -26.33
C GLY A 218 -9.11 12.78 -26.52
N ALA A 219 -9.15 13.82 -25.69
CA ALA A 219 -8.21 14.94 -25.75
C ALA A 219 -6.81 14.55 -25.24
N ILE A 220 -6.74 13.53 -24.37
CA ILE A 220 -5.49 12.93 -23.90
C ILE A 220 -5.50 11.45 -24.30
N LYS A 221 -4.55 11.05 -25.15
CA LYS A 221 -4.30 9.65 -25.47
C LYS A 221 -2.92 9.31 -24.91
N TYR A 222 -2.86 8.44 -23.91
CA TYR A 222 -1.58 7.94 -23.43
C TYR A 222 -0.96 7.08 -24.53
N GLU A 223 0.18 7.53 -25.06
CA GLU A 223 0.95 6.77 -26.02
C GLU A 223 1.57 5.59 -25.28
N THR A 224 1.03 4.40 -25.50
CA THR A 224 1.61 3.17 -24.97
C THR A 224 2.95 2.92 -25.64
N LYS A 225 3.93 2.45 -24.88
CA LYS A 225 5.22 2.01 -25.42
C LYS A 225 4.99 1.03 -26.59
N PRO A 226 5.78 1.07 -27.68
CA PRO A 226 5.61 0.16 -28.80
C PRO A 226 5.63 -1.28 -28.31
N LEU A 227 4.57 -2.01 -28.64
CA LEU A 227 4.40 -3.43 -28.34
C LEU A 227 4.90 -4.22 -29.56
N TYR A 228 5.75 -5.20 -29.33
CA TYR A 228 6.30 -6.07 -30.37
C TYR A 228 5.71 -7.48 -30.23
N THR A 229 5.37 -8.08 -31.36
CA THR A 229 4.92 -9.49 -31.45
C THR A 229 5.83 -10.33 -32.36
N TYR A 230 6.96 -9.78 -32.79
CA TYR A 230 7.87 -10.43 -33.75
C TYR A 230 8.49 -11.72 -33.19
N GLY A 231 8.64 -11.83 -31.87
CA GLY A 231 9.17 -13.02 -31.20
C GLY A 231 8.10 -14.01 -30.73
N CYS A 232 6.82 -13.78 -30.98
CA CYS A 232 5.76 -14.69 -30.55
C CYS A 232 5.64 -15.86 -31.54
N ASN A 233 5.67 -17.10 -31.05
CA ASN A 233 5.39 -18.27 -31.90
C ASN A 233 3.92 -18.24 -32.34
N GLU A 234 3.64 -18.30 -33.65
CA GLU A 234 2.27 -18.40 -34.20
C GLU A 234 1.55 -19.73 -33.84
N SER A 235 2.20 -20.63 -33.09
CA SER A 235 1.80 -22.02 -32.90
C SER A 235 0.78 -22.28 -31.78
N ILE A 236 0.39 -21.29 -30.96
CA ILE A 236 -0.59 -21.49 -29.86
C ILE A 236 -2.01 -21.03 -30.25
N ASN A 237 -2.30 -20.90 -31.56
CA ASN A 237 -3.64 -20.61 -32.06
C ASN A 237 -4.45 -21.84 -32.51
N ALA A 238 -4.01 -23.07 -32.18
CA ALA A 238 -4.68 -24.29 -32.67
C ALA A 238 -5.22 -25.27 -31.62
N ASP A 239 -4.83 -25.24 -30.33
CA ASP A 239 -5.19 -26.34 -29.39
C ASP A 239 -5.57 -25.90 -27.96
N PHE A 240 -6.37 -24.83 -27.82
CA PHE A 240 -7.16 -24.63 -26.59
C PHE A 240 -8.64 -24.49 -26.94
N ASN A 241 -9.22 -25.58 -27.47
CA ASN A 241 -10.66 -25.74 -27.51
C ASN A 241 -11.20 -25.81 -26.08
N TYR A 242 -12.07 -24.87 -25.76
CA TYR A 242 -12.89 -24.81 -24.55
C TYR A 242 -13.92 -25.96 -24.56
N THR A 243 -13.46 -27.18 -24.37
CA THR A 243 -14.29 -28.35 -24.12
C THR A 243 -13.50 -29.31 -23.26
N THR A 244 -14.09 -29.76 -22.15
CA THR A 244 -13.47 -30.44 -20.98
C THR A 244 -12.68 -29.45 -20.10
N LEU A 245 -13.25 -28.85 -19.07
CA LEU A 245 -13.88 -29.50 -17.91
C LEU A 245 -15.14 -28.75 -17.48
N ALA A 246 -16.25 -29.48 -17.54
CA ALA A 246 -17.42 -29.27 -16.68
C ALA A 246 -17.17 -29.93 -15.32
#